data_AF-A0A9E3X1R8-F1
#
_entry.id   AF-A0A9E3X1R8-F1
#
_cell.length_a   1.000
_cell.length_b   1.000
_cell.length_c   1.000
_cell.angle_alpha   90.00
_cell.angle_beta   90.00
_cell.angle_gamma   90.00
#
_symmetry.space_group_name_H-M   'P 1'
#
loop_
_entity.id
_entity.type
_entity.pdbx_description
1 polymer ?
#
loop_
_entity_poly.entity_id
_entity_poly.type
_entity_poly.pdbx_seq_one_letter_code
_entity_poly.pdbx_strand_id
1 'polypeptide(L)'
;FLEIHLAKSRRAGARSGTPVPHLITTSYLTHSLIAAYLAGEENYGYGGPLRLSPGRSIGLRMVPMARDLRFAWEELPQQLLDEQAQKVQDSLHAALIGWAQSAGEGNDYTDNLPSQCLHPTGHWYEVPNMLRNGVLRDLLTERPQLQYLMVHNVDTLGADVGSELGATLLGYHIAQGAPWTAEVITRRIEDRGGGLARIDGHLRLIEGLALPREEVEFNLTYYNTSTTWLDIPKLLAVFGLTKDDLADDVKVGEAVRRVAGRMPTYITLKDVKKRWGKGQEDIFPVAQFEKLWGDMTALPEMRCQFVAVPRRRGQQLKEVDQLDGWLRDGSAGFVEGLCDWG
;
A
#
# COMPACT_ATOMS: atom_id res chain seq x y z
N PHE A 1 -10.33 12.67 0.66
CA PHE A 1 -9.34 12.14 -0.30
C PHE A 1 -9.96 11.67 -1.62
N LEU A 2 -11.01 10.81 -1.61
CA LEU A 2 -11.61 10.29 -2.86
C LEU A 2 -12.05 11.38 -3.82
N GLU A 3 -12.80 12.37 -3.32
CA GLU A 3 -13.26 13.53 -4.10
C GLU A 3 -12.10 14.28 -4.81
N ILE A 4 -11.01 14.55 -4.09
CA ILE A 4 -9.80 15.21 -4.63
C ILE A 4 -9.25 14.43 -5.84
N HIS A 5 -9.15 13.10 -5.73
CA HIS A 5 -8.62 12.28 -6.83
C HIS A 5 -9.57 12.20 -8.02
N LEU A 6 -10.88 12.20 -7.78
CA LEU A 6 -11.89 12.28 -8.84
C LEU A 6 -11.86 13.65 -9.53
N ALA A 7 -11.72 14.74 -8.79
CA ALA A 7 -11.59 16.09 -9.32
C ALA A 7 -10.34 16.26 -10.20
N LYS A 8 -9.19 15.69 -9.80
CA LYS A 8 -7.99 15.64 -10.66
C LYS A 8 -8.20 14.83 -11.93
N SER A 9 -8.90 13.69 -11.81
CA SER A 9 -9.20 12.83 -12.96
C SER A 9 -10.17 13.52 -13.93
N ARG A 10 -11.12 14.30 -13.42
CA ARG A 10 -12.04 15.13 -14.23
C ARG A 10 -11.25 16.15 -15.03
N ARG A 11 -10.39 16.93 -14.36
CA ARG A 11 -9.51 17.92 -15.01
C ARG A 11 -8.67 17.28 -16.10
N ALA A 12 -8.05 16.14 -15.81
CA ALA A 12 -7.24 15.39 -16.79
C ALA A 12 -8.07 14.93 -18.00
N GLY A 13 -9.29 14.45 -17.75
CA GLY A 13 -10.21 14.04 -18.82
C GLY A 13 -10.67 15.20 -19.69
N ALA A 14 -11.00 16.35 -19.09
CA ALA A 14 -11.37 17.56 -19.81
C ALA A 14 -10.21 18.09 -20.68
N ARG A 15 -8.98 18.10 -20.14
CA ARG A 15 -7.79 18.55 -20.88
C ARG A 15 -7.40 17.63 -22.03
N SER A 16 -7.57 16.32 -21.87
CA SER A 16 -7.21 15.33 -22.90
C SER A 16 -8.34 15.03 -23.88
N GLY A 17 -9.56 15.54 -23.61
CA GLY A 17 -10.76 15.22 -24.38
C GLY A 17 -11.26 13.78 -24.20
N THR A 18 -10.69 13.01 -23.26
CA THR A 18 -11.07 11.62 -23.00
C THR A 18 -11.18 11.38 -21.49
N PRO A 19 -12.36 10.97 -20.96
CA PRO A 19 -12.49 10.65 -19.54
C PRO A 19 -11.50 9.57 -19.09
N VAL A 20 -10.81 9.83 -17.97
CA VAL A 20 -9.83 8.91 -17.39
C VAL A 20 -10.58 7.79 -16.64
N PRO A 21 -10.32 6.51 -16.89
CA PRO A 21 -10.81 5.46 -16.00
C PRO A 21 -10.17 5.59 -14.62
N HIS A 22 -10.98 5.80 -13.58
CA HIS A 22 -10.52 5.92 -12.20
C HIS A 22 -10.84 4.64 -11.42
N LEU A 23 -9.83 4.05 -10.80
CA LEU A 23 -9.95 2.79 -10.07
C LEU A 23 -9.56 3.01 -8.61
N ILE A 24 -10.40 2.54 -7.69
CA ILE A 24 -10.11 2.54 -6.26
C ILE A 24 -9.97 1.09 -5.81
N THR A 25 -8.77 0.69 -5.44
CA THR A 25 -8.56 -0.63 -4.84
C THR A 25 -8.99 -0.60 -3.38
N THR A 26 -9.59 -1.69 -2.91
CA THR A 26 -10.28 -1.75 -1.63
C THR A 26 -10.01 -3.09 -0.96
N SER A 27 -10.16 -3.17 0.36
CA SER A 27 -10.07 -4.43 1.10
C SER A 27 -11.45 -4.85 1.61
N TYR A 28 -11.55 -6.04 2.22
CA TYR A 28 -12.77 -6.47 2.90
C TYR A 28 -13.18 -5.52 4.05
N LEU A 29 -12.26 -4.70 4.58
CA LEU A 29 -12.53 -3.70 5.61
C LEU A 29 -13.10 -2.39 5.03
N THR A 30 -12.74 -2.04 3.80
CA THR A 30 -13.03 -0.71 3.23
C THR A 30 -14.04 -0.74 2.09
N HIS A 31 -14.22 -1.88 1.41
CA HIS A 31 -15.02 -1.96 0.17
C HIS A 31 -16.45 -1.45 0.33
N SER A 32 -17.22 -2.04 1.26
CA SER A 32 -18.64 -1.69 1.42
C SER A 32 -18.83 -0.24 1.89
N LEU A 33 -17.94 0.26 2.75
CA LEU A 33 -18.00 1.64 3.24
C LEU A 33 -17.69 2.65 2.14
N ILE A 34 -16.63 2.40 1.35
CA ILE A 34 -16.27 3.25 0.21
C ILE A 34 -17.38 3.22 -0.85
N ALA A 35 -17.94 2.05 -1.16
CA ALA A 35 -19.05 1.91 -2.10
C ALA A 35 -20.29 2.69 -1.66
N ALA A 36 -20.70 2.55 -0.40
CA ALA A 36 -21.86 3.26 0.14
C ALA A 36 -21.63 4.78 0.17
N TYR A 37 -20.42 5.20 0.54
CA TYR A 37 -20.04 6.62 0.59
C TYR A 37 -20.06 7.27 -0.80
N LEU A 38 -19.42 6.64 -1.79
CA LEU A 38 -19.44 7.12 -3.17
C LEU A 38 -20.85 7.15 -3.76
N ALA A 39 -21.68 6.16 -3.45
CA ALA A 39 -23.08 6.15 -3.89
C ALA A 39 -23.88 7.30 -3.27
N GLY A 40 -23.68 7.59 -1.98
CA GLY A 40 -24.34 8.70 -1.28
C GLY A 40 -23.93 10.08 -1.81
N GLU A 41 -22.68 10.22 -2.25
CA GLU A 41 -22.14 11.45 -2.85
C GLU A 41 -22.32 11.49 -4.38
N GLU A 42 -23.10 10.57 -4.96
CA GLU A 42 -23.34 10.46 -6.41
C GLU A 42 -22.03 10.44 -7.24
N ASN A 43 -21.01 9.74 -6.73
CA ASN A 43 -19.65 9.69 -7.27
C ASN A 43 -19.03 11.09 -7.47
N TYR A 44 -19.47 12.08 -6.70
CA TYR A 44 -19.11 13.49 -6.84
C TYR A 44 -19.33 14.03 -8.25
N GLY A 45 -20.31 13.50 -9.00
CA GLY A 45 -20.56 13.88 -10.39
C GLY A 45 -19.41 13.51 -11.34
N TYR A 46 -18.64 12.46 -11.06
CA TYR A 46 -17.56 12.02 -11.93
C TYR A 46 -18.12 11.37 -13.22
N GLY A 47 -17.91 12.02 -14.37
CA GLY A 47 -18.46 11.55 -15.66
C GLY A 47 -17.66 10.46 -16.38
N GLY A 48 -16.52 10.03 -15.82
CA GLY A 48 -15.69 8.96 -16.39
C GLY A 48 -15.97 7.59 -15.77
N PRO A 49 -15.39 6.50 -16.31
CA PRO A 49 -15.49 5.18 -15.70
C PRO A 49 -14.90 5.20 -14.28
N LEU A 50 -15.70 4.88 -13.26
CA LEU A 50 -15.28 4.74 -11.87
C LEU A 50 -15.52 3.30 -11.43
N ARG A 51 -14.47 2.61 -10.98
CA ARG A 51 -14.57 1.20 -10.56
C ARG A 51 -13.91 0.97 -9.21
N LEU A 52 -14.55 0.15 -8.38
CA LEU A 52 -13.91 -0.41 -7.19
C LEU A 52 -13.27 -1.74 -7.53
N SER A 53 -12.02 -1.95 -7.09
CA SER A 53 -11.33 -3.23 -7.19
C SER A 53 -11.32 -3.91 -5.83
N PRO A 54 -12.20 -4.90 -5.57
CA PRO A 54 -12.25 -5.58 -4.29
C PRO A 54 -11.04 -6.50 -4.09
N GLY A 55 -10.39 -6.37 -2.95
CA GLY A 55 -9.29 -7.22 -2.54
C GLY A 55 -9.73 -8.67 -2.38
N ARG A 56 -8.93 -9.60 -2.92
CA ARG A 56 -9.18 -11.05 -2.88
C ARG A 56 -8.11 -11.81 -2.08
N SER A 57 -7.30 -11.08 -1.32
CA SER A 57 -6.17 -11.59 -0.56
C SER A 57 -6.33 -11.18 0.90
N ILE A 58 -6.83 -12.11 1.72
CA ILE A 58 -7.15 -11.92 3.13
C ILE A 58 -6.25 -12.86 3.93
N GLY A 59 -5.55 -12.31 4.90
CA GLY A 59 -4.68 -13.06 5.80
C GLY A 59 -5.41 -13.46 7.06
N LEU A 60 -5.02 -14.61 7.61
CA LEU A 60 -5.37 -15.00 8.97
C LEU A 60 -4.20 -14.60 9.86
N ARG A 61 -4.52 -13.93 10.97
CA ARG A 61 -3.56 -13.63 12.03
C ARG A 61 -3.07 -14.94 12.64
N MET A 62 -1.85 -14.92 13.14
CA MET A 62 -1.23 -16.06 13.79
C MET A 62 -0.95 -15.75 15.25
N VAL A 63 -0.90 -16.79 16.08
CA VAL A 63 -0.30 -16.72 17.41
C VAL A 63 1.19 -16.37 17.21
N PRO A 64 1.71 -15.30 17.84
CA PRO A 64 3.08 -14.88 17.62
C PRO A 64 4.07 -15.89 18.21
N MET A 65 5.30 -15.92 17.68
CA MET A 65 6.35 -16.71 18.31
C MET A 65 6.79 -16.03 19.61
N ALA A 66 7.04 -16.81 20.66
CA ALA A 66 7.57 -16.34 21.94
C ALA A 66 8.90 -15.59 21.77
N ARG A 67 9.74 -16.01 20.80
CA ARG A 67 10.98 -15.28 20.48
C ARG A 67 10.72 -13.88 19.92
N ASP A 68 9.68 -13.72 19.11
CA ASP A 68 9.36 -12.45 18.46
C ASP A 68 8.80 -11.47 19.51
N LEU A 69 8.00 -11.98 20.46
CA LEU A 69 7.53 -11.22 21.63
C LEU A 69 8.68 -10.76 22.53
N ARG A 70 9.61 -11.66 22.87
CA ARG A 70 10.80 -11.31 23.68
C ARG A 70 11.62 -10.23 22.99
N PHE A 71 11.91 -10.40 21.70
CA PHE A 71 12.63 -9.39 20.93
C PHE A 71 11.92 -8.03 20.99
N ALA A 72 10.60 -8.01 20.76
CA ALA A 72 9.83 -6.77 20.75
C ALA A 72 9.77 -6.05 22.11
N TRP A 73 9.82 -6.78 23.22
CA TRP A 73 9.61 -6.22 24.56
C TRP A 73 10.88 -6.07 25.38
N GLU A 74 11.88 -6.93 25.16
CA GLU A 74 13.10 -6.99 25.96
C GLU A 74 14.30 -6.37 25.23
N GLU A 75 14.32 -6.41 23.88
CA GLU A 75 15.47 -5.94 23.09
C GLU A 75 15.26 -4.57 22.44
N LEU A 76 14.02 -4.23 22.06
CA LEU A 76 13.72 -2.92 21.50
C LEU A 76 13.60 -1.84 22.61
N PRO A 77 13.97 -0.58 22.32
CA PRO A 77 13.82 0.52 23.27
C PRO A 77 12.37 0.65 23.76
N GLN A 78 12.16 0.54 25.07
CA GLN A 78 10.88 0.74 25.73
C GLN A 78 10.88 2.08 26.48
N GLN A 79 9.68 2.61 26.74
CA GLN A 79 9.53 3.74 27.65
C GLN A 79 9.99 3.33 29.06
N LEU A 80 10.85 4.14 29.68
CA LEU A 80 11.22 3.94 31.08
C LEU A 80 10.00 4.24 31.96
N LEU A 81 9.52 3.21 32.66
CA LEU A 81 8.44 3.31 33.64
C LEU A 81 9.03 3.35 35.06
N ASP A 82 8.21 3.75 36.03
CA ASP A 82 8.58 3.58 37.43
C ASP A 82 8.69 2.08 37.80
N GLU A 83 9.36 1.77 38.91
CA GLU A 83 9.64 0.38 39.29
C GLU A 83 8.39 -0.50 39.47
N GLN A 84 7.28 0.07 39.95
CA GLN A 84 6.05 -0.70 40.16
C GLN A 84 5.36 -0.98 38.83
N ALA A 85 5.25 0.03 37.97
CA ALA A 85 4.72 -0.11 36.63
C ALA A 85 5.54 -1.09 35.79
N GLN A 86 6.87 -1.07 35.91
CA GLN A 86 7.75 -2.01 35.21
C GLN A 86 7.47 -3.47 35.64
N LYS A 87 7.36 -3.74 36.95
CA LYS A 87 7.04 -5.10 37.43
C LYS A 87 5.69 -5.61 36.93
N VAL A 88 4.69 -4.73 36.85
CA VAL A 88 3.37 -5.08 36.30
C VAL A 88 3.47 -5.38 34.81
N GLN A 89 4.21 -4.57 34.06
CA GLN A 89 4.45 -4.79 32.63
C GLN A 89 5.19 -6.11 32.37
N ASP A 90 6.27 -6.38 33.11
CA ASP A 90 7.05 -7.63 32.97
C ASP A 90 6.19 -8.87 33.27
N SER A 91 5.31 -8.77 34.28
CA SER A 91 4.37 -9.84 34.62
C SER A 91 3.36 -10.08 33.50
N LEU A 92 2.86 -9.01 32.86
CA LEU A 92 1.96 -9.10 31.71
C LEU A 92 2.67 -9.73 30.51
N HIS A 93 3.89 -9.29 30.19
CA HIS A 93 4.69 -9.85 29.09
C HIS A 93 4.96 -11.34 29.30
N ALA A 94 5.34 -11.75 30.52
CA ALA A 94 5.54 -13.16 30.85
C ALA A 94 4.25 -13.99 30.66
N ALA A 95 3.09 -13.45 31.08
CA ALA A 95 1.81 -14.11 30.90
C ALA A 95 1.43 -14.25 29.41
N LEU A 96 1.66 -13.21 28.59
CA LEU A 96 1.39 -13.24 27.15
C LEU A 96 2.32 -14.18 26.38
N ILE A 97 3.60 -14.28 26.78
CA ILE A 97 4.52 -15.30 26.26
C ILE A 97 4.02 -16.70 26.60
N GLY A 98 3.63 -16.93 27.86
CA GLY A 98 3.06 -18.21 28.29
C GLY A 98 1.79 -18.57 27.53
N TRP A 99 0.92 -17.58 27.28
CA TRP A 99 -0.26 -17.74 26.42
C TRP A 99 0.14 -18.18 25.01
N ALA A 100 1.05 -17.48 24.34
CA ALA A 100 1.48 -17.80 22.98
C ALA A 100 2.02 -19.23 22.86
N GLN A 101 2.83 -19.67 23.83
CA GLN A 101 3.34 -21.03 23.90
C GLN A 101 2.23 -22.06 24.09
N SER A 102 1.26 -21.78 24.97
CA SER A 102 0.13 -22.68 25.24
C SER A 102 -0.87 -22.78 24.09
N ALA A 103 -1.10 -21.68 23.36
CA ALA A 103 -1.98 -21.61 22.20
C ALA A 103 -1.33 -22.24 20.93
N GLY A 104 -0.01 -22.43 20.97
CA GLY A 104 0.80 -22.95 19.88
C GLY A 104 1.31 -21.83 18.98
N GLU A 105 2.60 -21.53 19.10
CA GLU A 105 3.28 -20.51 18.31
C GLU A 105 3.14 -20.76 16.80
N GLY A 106 2.79 -19.72 16.04
CA GLY A 106 2.62 -19.80 14.58
C GLY A 106 1.31 -20.43 14.10
N ASN A 107 0.47 -20.96 15.00
CA ASN A 107 -0.86 -21.44 14.64
C ASN A 107 -1.78 -20.29 14.25
N ASP A 108 -2.80 -20.63 13.46
CA ASP A 108 -3.88 -19.72 13.11
C ASP A 108 -4.62 -19.21 14.35
N TYR A 109 -4.69 -17.88 14.50
CA TYR A 109 -5.48 -17.24 15.55
C TYR A 109 -6.94 -17.16 15.12
N THR A 110 -7.75 -18.12 15.60
CA THR A 110 -9.16 -18.28 15.20
C THR A 110 -10.16 -18.09 16.34
N ASP A 111 -9.71 -18.16 17.60
CA ASP A 111 -10.56 -18.05 18.79
C ASP A 111 -10.84 -16.58 19.18
N ASN A 112 -11.49 -15.85 18.26
CA ASN A 112 -11.98 -14.48 18.44
C ASN A 112 -13.03 -14.13 17.34
N LEU A 113 -13.54 -12.91 17.34
CA LEU A 113 -14.39 -12.37 16.25
C LEU A 113 -13.60 -12.32 14.93
N PRO A 114 -14.23 -12.58 13.76
CA PRO A 114 -13.55 -12.57 12.47
C PRO A 114 -12.75 -11.29 12.17
N SER A 115 -13.25 -10.12 12.55
CA SER A 115 -12.53 -8.84 12.37
C SER A 115 -11.26 -8.72 13.22
N GLN A 116 -11.18 -9.49 14.32
CA GLN A 116 -10.00 -9.63 15.18
C GLN A 116 -9.09 -10.78 14.72
N CYS A 117 -9.55 -11.69 13.85
CA CYS A 117 -8.73 -12.78 13.31
C CYS A 117 -8.14 -12.46 11.93
N LEU A 118 -8.79 -11.62 11.12
CA LEU A 118 -8.38 -11.37 9.73
C LEU A 118 -7.59 -10.07 9.60
N HIS A 119 -6.69 -10.00 8.61
CA HIS A 119 -5.97 -8.78 8.25
C HIS A 119 -5.74 -8.65 6.72
N PRO A 120 -5.55 -7.42 6.20
CA PRO A 120 -5.07 -7.22 4.83
C PRO A 120 -3.59 -7.65 4.71
N THR A 121 -3.20 -8.22 3.57
CA THR A 121 -1.88 -8.87 3.39
C THR A 121 -0.81 -7.95 2.78
N GLY A 122 -0.95 -6.64 2.99
CA GLY A 122 -0.08 -5.61 2.42
C GLY A 122 -0.47 -5.20 0.99
N HIS A 123 0.01 -4.01 0.61
CA HIS A 123 -0.41 -3.33 -0.62
C HIS A 123 0.19 -3.92 -1.91
N TRP A 124 1.08 -4.93 -1.82
CA TRP A 124 1.51 -5.66 -3.01
C TRP A 124 0.34 -6.29 -3.76
N TYR A 125 -0.72 -6.71 -3.05
CA TYR A 125 -1.85 -7.41 -3.63
C TYR A 125 -2.86 -6.49 -4.34
N GLU A 126 -2.75 -5.16 -4.26
CA GLU A 126 -3.73 -4.24 -4.87
C GLU A 126 -3.82 -4.41 -6.39
N VAL A 127 -2.68 -4.35 -7.10
CA VAL A 127 -2.62 -4.55 -8.56
C VAL A 127 -2.86 -6.01 -8.96
N PRO A 128 -2.23 -7.03 -8.33
CA PRO A 128 -2.54 -8.43 -8.58
C PRO A 128 -4.02 -8.80 -8.37
N ASN A 129 -4.70 -8.18 -7.39
CA ASN A 129 -6.12 -8.41 -7.18
C ASN A 129 -6.95 -7.91 -8.37
N MET A 130 -6.56 -6.82 -9.05
CA MET A 130 -7.22 -6.37 -10.29
C MET A 130 -7.15 -7.41 -11.40
N LEU A 131 -6.09 -8.23 -11.43
CA LEU A 131 -5.99 -9.38 -12.34
C LEU A 131 -6.98 -10.47 -11.92
N ARG A 132 -6.99 -10.81 -10.62
CA ARG A 132 -7.78 -11.92 -10.05
C ARG A 132 -9.27 -11.66 -9.94
N ASN A 133 -9.70 -10.40 -9.85
CA ASN A 133 -11.10 -10.04 -9.67
C ASN A 133 -11.78 -9.59 -10.97
N GLY A 134 -11.09 -9.68 -12.11
CA GLY A 134 -11.62 -9.33 -13.43
C GLY A 134 -11.67 -7.84 -13.75
N VAL A 135 -11.34 -6.94 -12.80
CA VAL A 135 -11.44 -5.49 -13.03
C VAL A 135 -10.51 -5.03 -14.16
N LEU A 136 -9.28 -5.53 -14.23
CA LEU A 136 -8.38 -5.18 -15.33
C LEU A 136 -8.87 -5.74 -16.67
N ARG A 137 -9.36 -6.99 -16.70
CA ARG A 137 -9.95 -7.61 -17.90
C ARG A 137 -11.07 -6.75 -18.45
N ASP A 138 -12.04 -6.42 -17.60
CA ASP A 138 -13.23 -5.68 -18.01
C ASP A 138 -12.90 -4.23 -18.42
N LEU A 139 -11.86 -3.64 -17.82
CA LEU A 139 -11.34 -2.33 -18.23
C LEU A 139 -10.67 -2.40 -19.61
N LEU A 140 -9.89 -3.45 -19.88
CA LEU A 140 -9.23 -3.66 -21.18
C LEU A 140 -10.25 -3.98 -22.28
N THR A 141 -11.35 -4.66 -21.97
CA THR A 141 -12.46 -4.86 -22.90
C THR A 141 -13.13 -3.52 -23.26
N GLU A 142 -13.36 -2.66 -22.28
CA GLU A 142 -13.94 -1.31 -22.50
C GLU A 142 -12.96 -0.38 -23.23
N ARG A 143 -11.67 -0.48 -22.91
CA ARG A 143 -10.58 0.35 -23.44
C ARG A 143 -9.47 -0.53 -24.03
N PRO A 144 -9.63 -1.10 -25.23
CA PRO A 144 -8.63 -2.00 -25.84
C PRO A 144 -7.25 -1.36 -26.03
N GLN A 145 -7.23 -0.04 -26.24
CA GLN A 145 -6.02 0.76 -26.42
C GLN A 145 -5.33 1.14 -25.10
N LEU A 146 -5.91 0.80 -23.94
CA LEU A 146 -5.27 1.09 -22.65
C LEU A 146 -3.96 0.31 -22.52
N GLN A 147 -2.90 1.07 -22.23
CA GLN A 147 -1.53 0.54 -22.10
C GLN A 147 -0.89 0.87 -20.75
N TYR A 148 -1.31 1.93 -20.08
CA TYR A 148 -0.60 2.44 -18.90
C TYR A 148 -1.54 2.61 -17.70
N LEU A 149 -1.00 2.36 -16.51
CA LEU A 149 -1.64 2.67 -15.22
C LEU A 149 -0.70 3.58 -14.41
N MET A 150 -1.27 4.56 -13.72
CA MET A 150 -0.60 5.21 -12.59
C MET A 150 -1.23 4.67 -11.32
N VAL A 151 -0.43 4.06 -10.45
CA VAL A 151 -0.84 3.53 -9.16
C VAL A 151 -0.21 4.39 -8.09
N HIS A 152 -1.00 4.93 -7.17
CA HIS A 152 -0.51 5.76 -6.06
C HIS A 152 -1.33 5.53 -4.80
N ASN A 153 -0.75 5.85 -3.64
CA ASN A 153 -1.50 5.83 -2.40
C ASN A 153 -2.60 6.90 -2.41
N VAL A 154 -3.71 6.62 -1.72
CA VAL A 154 -4.86 7.53 -1.61
C VAL A 154 -4.52 8.82 -0.85
N ASP A 155 -3.48 8.81 -0.03
CA ASP A 155 -2.98 9.96 0.73
C ASP A 155 -1.89 10.77 -0.01
N THR A 156 -1.39 10.30 -1.17
CA THR A 156 -0.47 11.06 -2.04
C THR A 156 -1.25 12.06 -2.90
N LEU A 157 -1.70 13.16 -2.30
CA LEU A 157 -2.66 14.07 -2.93
C LEU A 157 -2.12 14.87 -4.12
N GLY A 158 -0.81 15.04 -4.23
CA GLY A 158 -0.20 15.75 -5.35
C GLY A 158 0.00 14.91 -6.62
N ALA A 159 -0.21 13.59 -6.56
CA ALA A 159 -0.06 12.70 -7.70
C ALA A 159 -1.19 12.92 -8.71
N ASP A 160 -0.86 13.19 -9.96
CA ASP A 160 -1.85 13.49 -11.00
C ASP A 160 -1.32 13.15 -12.40
N VAL A 161 -2.23 13.02 -13.37
CA VAL A 161 -1.90 12.75 -14.78
C VAL A 161 -2.28 13.91 -15.71
N GLY A 162 -2.93 14.96 -15.19
CA GLY A 162 -3.53 16.03 -15.98
C GLY A 162 -2.69 17.29 -16.07
N SER A 163 -1.76 17.52 -15.15
CA SER A 163 -0.82 18.64 -15.12
C SER A 163 0.27 18.47 -16.18
N GLU A 164 1.01 19.54 -16.47
CA GLU A 164 2.16 19.47 -17.38
C GLU A 164 3.21 18.48 -16.88
N LEU A 165 3.48 18.48 -15.56
CA LEU A 165 4.38 17.53 -14.95
C LEU A 165 3.84 16.09 -15.03
N GLY A 166 2.56 15.87 -14.73
CA GLY A 166 1.93 14.55 -14.83
C GLY A 166 2.01 13.97 -16.24
N ALA A 167 1.70 14.77 -17.26
CA ALA A 167 1.82 14.37 -18.67
C ALA A 167 3.28 14.13 -19.07
N THR A 168 4.22 14.95 -18.59
CA THR A 168 5.66 14.78 -18.83
C THR A 168 6.18 13.47 -18.24
N LEU A 169 5.74 13.10 -17.04
CA LEU A 169 6.13 11.86 -16.37
C LEU A 169 5.58 10.62 -17.09
N LEU A 170 4.33 10.69 -17.58
CA LEU A 170 3.80 9.65 -18.46
C LEU A 170 4.62 9.53 -19.75
N GLY A 171 4.94 10.65 -20.40
CA GLY A 171 5.78 10.68 -21.60
C GLY A 171 7.19 10.11 -21.35
N TYR A 172 7.79 10.44 -20.19
CA TYR A 172 9.05 9.85 -19.75
C TYR A 172 8.93 8.33 -19.60
N HIS A 173 7.90 7.83 -18.89
CA HIS A 173 7.68 6.40 -18.72
C HIS A 173 7.57 5.65 -20.06
N ILE A 174 6.80 6.21 -21.00
CA ILE A 174 6.65 5.69 -22.38
C ILE A 174 8.02 5.65 -23.08
N ALA A 175 8.77 6.75 -23.04
CA ALA A 175 10.07 6.87 -23.70
C ALA A 175 11.11 5.88 -23.15
N GLN A 176 11.08 5.60 -21.84
CA GLN A 176 11.96 4.60 -21.23
C GLN A 176 11.60 3.17 -21.61
N GLY A 177 10.35 2.92 -22.04
CA GLY A 177 9.84 1.61 -22.42
C GLY A 177 9.88 0.57 -21.30
N ALA A 178 9.97 0.99 -20.04
CA ALA A 178 10.10 0.11 -18.88
C ALA A 178 8.74 -0.44 -18.44
N PRO A 179 8.65 -1.66 -17.86
CA PRO A 179 7.43 -2.13 -17.20
C PRO A 179 6.99 -1.23 -16.04
N TRP A 180 7.95 -0.52 -15.43
CA TRP A 180 7.74 0.20 -14.18
C TRP A 180 8.58 1.48 -14.09
N THR A 181 7.98 2.57 -13.64
CA THR A 181 8.70 3.78 -13.22
C THR A 181 8.16 4.28 -11.89
N ALA A 182 9.02 4.36 -10.87
CA ALA A 182 8.65 4.87 -9.55
C ALA A 182 9.02 6.34 -9.41
N GLU A 183 8.11 7.13 -8.83
CA GLU A 183 8.39 8.49 -8.41
C GLU A 183 9.00 8.50 -7.00
N VAL A 184 10.04 9.29 -6.81
CA VAL A 184 10.69 9.49 -5.51
C VAL A 184 10.80 10.97 -5.20
N ILE A 185 10.82 11.34 -3.92
CA ILE A 185 11.06 12.72 -3.47
C ILE A 185 12.34 12.79 -2.67
N THR A 186 12.97 13.96 -2.59
CA THR A 186 14.06 14.18 -1.63
C THR A 186 13.55 13.92 -0.22
N ARG A 187 14.26 13.06 0.52
CA ARG A 187 13.90 12.66 1.87
C ARG A 187 14.01 13.83 2.85
N ARG A 188 13.07 13.92 3.78
CA ARG A 188 13.12 14.73 5.00
C ARG A 188 13.04 13.85 6.24
N ILE A 189 13.30 14.44 7.41
CA ILE A 189 13.38 13.68 8.68
C ILE A 189 12.04 13.04 9.06
N GLU A 190 10.92 13.68 8.68
CA GLU A 190 9.58 13.16 8.91
C GLU A 190 9.19 11.99 7.99
N ASP A 191 9.94 11.77 6.89
CA ASP A 191 9.62 10.74 5.92
C ASP A 191 10.09 9.37 6.43
N ARG A 192 9.13 8.47 6.69
CA ARG A 192 9.34 7.09 7.15
C ARG A 192 8.68 6.09 6.24
N GLY A 193 9.34 4.97 5.99
CA GLY A 193 8.79 3.85 5.21
C GLY A 193 9.76 3.31 4.16
N GLY A 194 11.00 3.76 4.15
CA GLY A 194 12.00 3.33 3.16
C GLY A 194 12.12 4.27 1.96
N GLY A 195 12.89 3.83 0.97
CA GLY A 195 13.33 4.73 -0.09
C GLY A 195 14.16 4.06 -1.16
N LEU A 196 14.85 4.87 -1.96
CA LEU A 196 15.67 4.40 -3.07
C LEU A 196 17.08 4.09 -2.60
N ALA A 197 17.55 2.87 -2.86
CA ALA A 197 18.89 2.44 -2.50
C ALA A 197 19.57 1.67 -3.65
N ARG A 198 20.90 1.66 -3.64
CA ARG A 198 21.69 0.75 -4.47
C ARG A 198 22.11 -0.44 -3.62
N ILE A 199 21.61 -1.62 -3.95
CA ILE A 199 21.90 -2.86 -3.22
C ILE A 199 22.44 -3.87 -4.24
N ASP A 200 23.61 -4.44 -3.95
CA ASP A 200 24.34 -5.35 -4.85
C ASP A 200 24.50 -4.77 -6.28
N GLY A 201 24.78 -3.47 -6.38
CA GLY A 201 24.93 -2.75 -7.64
C GLY A 201 23.61 -2.30 -8.30
N HIS A 202 22.47 -2.81 -7.86
CA HIS A 202 21.16 -2.57 -8.46
C HIS A 202 20.38 -1.48 -7.73
N LEU A 203 19.81 -0.54 -8.47
CA LEU A 203 18.97 0.50 -7.92
C LEU A 203 17.56 -0.06 -7.72
N ARG A 204 17.06 -0.04 -6.47
CA ARG A 204 15.73 -0.55 -6.11
C ARG A 204 15.14 0.20 -4.92
N LEU A 205 13.83 0.08 -4.73
CA LEU A 205 13.19 0.51 -3.50
C LEU A 205 13.50 -0.50 -2.40
N ILE A 206 13.74 0.00 -1.20
CA ILE A 206 13.85 -0.79 0.02
C ILE A 206 12.84 -0.26 1.03
N GLU A 207 12.04 -1.16 1.58
CA GLU A 207 11.05 -0.85 2.60
C GLU A 207 11.74 -0.63 3.94
N GLY A 208 11.21 0.27 4.78
CA GLY A 208 11.81 0.57 6.08
C GLY A 208 11.99 -0.68 6.97
N LEU A 209 11.02 -1.60 6.90
CA LEU A 209 11.04 -2.89 7.62
C LEU A 209 12.14 -3.85 7.15
N ALA A 210 12.71 -3.63 5.96
CA ALA A 210 13.81 -4.43 5.43
C ALA A 210 15.18 -3.92 5.86
N LEU A 211 15.25 -2.73 6.49
CA LEU A 211 16.51 -2.15 6.94
C LEU A 211 16.98 -2.86 8.21
N PRO A 212 18.28 -3.22 8.31
CA PRO A 212 18.80 -3.96 9.46
C PRO A 212 18.81 -3.12 10.75
N ARG A 213 18.82 -1.79 10.62
CA ARG A 213 18.79 -0.81 11.72
C ARG A 213 18.06 0.44 11.23
N GLU A 214 17.25 1.05 12.09
CA GLU A 214 16.49 2.27 11.77
C GLU A 214 17.40 3.41 11.30
N GLU A 215 18.60 3.53 11.87
CA GLU A 215 19.54 4.60 11.53
C GLU A 215 20.00 4.58 10.07
N VAL A 216 19.92 3.42 9.40
CA VAL A 216 20.28 3.28 7.98
C VAL A 216 19.31 4.06 7.10
N GLU A 217 18.05 4.24 7.53
CA GLU A 217 17.06 5.02 6.79
C GLU A 217 17.51 6.48 6.62
N PHE A 218 18.28 7.04 7.57
CA PHE A 218 18.80 8.41 7.47
C PHE A 218 19.86 8.59 6.38
N ASN A 219 20.48 7.51 5.91
CA ASN A 219 21.45 7.56 4.81
C ASN A 219 20.77 7.60 3.43
N LEU A 220 19.44 7.40 3.35
CA LEU A 220 18.71 7.44 2.09
C LEU A 220 18.50 8.89 1.63
N THR A 221 18.85 9.18 0.37
CA THR A 221 18.64 10.49 -0.25
C THR A 221 17.19 10.69 -0.71
N TYR A 222 16.53 9.60 -1.10
CA TYR A 222 15.22 9.65 -1.73
C TYR A 222 14.22 8.76 -0.98
N TYR A 223 13.03 9.31 -0.77
CA TYR A 223 11.88 8.64 -0.17
C TYR A 223 10.91 8.13 -1.24
N ASN A 224 10.33 6.96 -1.01
CA ASN A 224 9.34 6.34 -1.89
C ASN A 224 7.97 7.04 -1.75
N THR A 225 7.47 7.64 -2.83
CA THR A 225 6.15 8.30 -2.84
C THR A 225 4.97 7.33 -2.90
N SER A 226 5.26 6.05 -3.15
CA SER A 226 4.31 5.02 -3.55
C SER A 226 3.53 5.35 -4.83
N THR A 227 4.01 6.28 -5.66
CA THR A 227 3.46 6.55 -7.00
C THR A 227 4.30 5.84 -8.06
N THR A 228 3.65 4.98 -8.85
CA THR A 228 4.31 4.13 -9.85
C THR A 228 3.53 4.13 -11.16
N TRP A 229 4.24 4.29 -12.27
CA TRP A 229 3.72 4.16 -13.63
C TRP A 229 4.01 2.77 -14.16
N LEU A 230 3.00 2.12 -14.73
CA LEU A 230 3.05 0.72 -15.15
C LEU A 230 2.69 0.62 -16.63
N ASP A 231 3.47 -0.15 -17.39
CA ASP A 231 3.11 -0.63 -18.72
C ASP A 231 2.39 -1.97 -18.57
N ILE A 232 1.10 -2.01 -18.89
CA ILE A 232 0.22 -3.16 -18.66
C ILE A 232 0.74 -4.41 -19.37
N PRO A 233 0.99 -4.42 -20.71
CA PRO A 233 1.56 -5.60 -21.37
C PRO A 233 2.85 -6.11 -20.74
N LYS A 234 3.80 -5.22 -20.41
CA LYS A 234 5.09 -5.65 -19.84
C LYS A 234 4.94 -6.13 -18.40
N LEU A 235 4.06 -5.52 -17.61
CA LEU A 235 3.73 -6.00 -16.28
C LEU A 235 3.11 -7.41 -16.35
N LEU A 236 2.16 -7.64 -17.25
CA LEU A 236 1.57 -8.98 -17.45
C LEU A 236 2.65 -10.01 -17.83
N ALA A 237 3.62 -9.64 -18.66
CA ALA A 237 4.75 -10.50 -19.01
C ALA A 237 5.60 -10.91 -17.77
N VAL A 238 5.78 -10.02 -16.78
CA VAL A 238 6.43 -10.37 -15.50
C VAL A 238 5.65 -11.44 -14.73
N PHE A 239 4.32 -11.44 -14.81
CA PHE A 239 3.47 -12.51 -14.25
C PHE A 239 3.42 -13.77 -15.13
N GLY A 240 4.02 -13.73 -16.33
CA GLY A 240 3.90 -14.79 -17.34
C GLY A 240 2.50 -14.86 -17.95
N LEU A 241 1.86 -13.71 -18.12
CA LEU A 241 0.51 -13.55 -18.65
C LEU A 241 0.50 -12.64 -19.88
N THR A 242 -0.52 -12.83 -20.72
CA THR A 242 -0.95 -11.91 -21.77
C THR A 242 -2.29 -11.27 -21.39
N LYS A 243 -2.79 -10.32 -22.20
CA LYS A 243 -4.12 -9.73 -21.97
C LYS A 243 -5.24 -10.78 -22.05
N ASP A 244 -5.13 -11.75 -22.98
CA ASP A 244 -6.15 -12.78 -23.21
C ASP A 244 -6.23 -13.76 -22.03
N ASP A 245 -5.10 -13.99 -21.36
CA ASP A 245 -5.03 -14.87 -20.18
C ASP A 245 -5.84 -14.34 -18.99
N LEU A 246 -6.21 -13.06 -18.97
CA LEU A 246 -7.03 -12.47 -17.90
C LEU A 246 -8.47 -13.02 -17.86
N ALA A 247 -8.88 -13.80 -18.87
CA ALA A 247 -10.14 -14.54 -18.85
C ALA A 247 -10.04 -15.90 -18.14
N ASP A 248 -8.84 -16.40 -17.86
CA ASP A 248 -8.59 -17.68 -17.19
C ASP A 248 -8.19 -17.47 -15.71
N ASP A 249 -9.19 -17.55 -14.83
CA ASP A 249 -9.01 -17.33 -13.38
C ASP A 249 -7.99 -18.28 -12.74
N VAL A 250 -7.86 -19.52 -13.25
CA VAL A 250 -6.92 -20.50 -12.73
C VAL A 250 -5.50 -20.09 -13.09
N LYS A 251 -5.25 -19.80 -14.37
CA LYS A 251 -3.95 -19.34 -14.86
C LYS A 251 -3.50 -18.05 -14.19
N VAL A 252 -4.41 -17.08 -14.03
CA VAL A 252 -4.14 -15.82 -13.32
C VAL A 252 -3.80 -16.10 -11.85
N GLY A 253 -4.57 -16.96 -11.18
CA GLY A 253 -4.33 -17.33 -9.79
C GLY A 253 -2.95 -17.96 -9.57
N GLU A 254 -2.53 -18.87 -10.44
CA GLU A 254 -1.19 -19.47 -10.40
C GLU A 254 -0.08 -18.46 -10.67
N ALA A 255 -0.27 -17.58 -11.66
CA ALA A 255 0.68 -16.52 -11.98
C ALA A 255 0.92 -15.58 -10.79
N VAL A 256 -0.16 -15.11 -10.16
CA VAL A 256 -0.07 -14.25 -8.98
C VAL A 256 0.65 -14.97 -7.83
N ARG A 257 0.34 -16.25 -7.58
CA ARG A 257 1.03 -17.03 -6.53
C ARG A 257 2.53 -17.21 -6.81
N ARG A 258 2.93 -17.47 -8.07
CA ARG A 258 4.35 -17.60 -8.45
C ARG A 258 5.15 -16.34 -8.15
N VAL A 259 4.61 -15.16 -8.50
CA VAL A 259 5.29 -13.89 -8.20
C VAL A 259 5.23 -13.59 -6.70
N ALA A 260 4.09 -13.82 -6.03
CA ALA A 260 3.95 -13.60 -4.58
C ALA A 260 4.97 -14.39 -3.76
N GLY A 261 5.26 -15.64 -4.17
CA GLY A 261 6.24 -16.50 -3.51
C GLY A 261 7.69 -16.00 -3.58
N ARG A 262 7.97 -15.01 -4.44
CA ARG A 262 9.29 -14.37 -4.59
C ARG A 262 9.38 -13.00 -3.93
N MET A 263 8.24 -12.44 -3.50
CA MET A 263 8.22 -11.21 -2.72
C MET A 263 8.66 -11.51 -1.28
N PRO A 264 9.41 -10.60 -0.64
CA PRO A 264 9.60 -10.62 0.80
C PRO A 264 8.26 -10.73 1.54
N THR A 265 8.31 -11.29 2.74
CA THR A 265 7.17 -11.34 3.66
C THR A 265 7.62 -10.71 4.96
N TYR A 266 7.01 -9.58 5.32
CA TYR A 266 7.30 -8.90 6.57
C TYR A 266 6.33 -9.38 7.64
N ILE A 267 6.84 -9.74 8.81
CA ILE A 267 6.02 -10.08 9.96
C ILE A 267 5.96 -8.87 10.88
N THR A 268 4.74 -8.50 11.29
CA THR A 268 4.53 -7.45 12.28
C THR A 268 3.69 -7.97 13.44
N LEU A 269 4.00 -7.49 14.64
CA LEU A 269 3.16 -7.71 15.80
C LEU A 269 2.11 -6.61 15.88
N LYS A 270 0.87 -7.01 16.18
CA LYS A 270 -0.27 -6.13 16.37
C LYS A 270 -1.07 -6.60 17.57
N ASP A 271 -1.85 -5.69 18.14
CA ASP A 271 -2.75 -6.00 19.23
C ASP A 271 -4.17 -6.23 18.73
N VAL A 272 -4.82 -7.25 19.27
CA VAL A 272 -6.25 -7.52 19.06
C VAL A 272 -6.98 -7.52 20.38
N LYS A 273 -8.25 -7.12 20.32
CA LYS A 273 -9.14 -7.09 21.48
C LYS A 273 -9.91 -8.40 21.54
N LYS A 274 -9.89 -9.08 22.69
CA LYS A 274 -10.71 -10.27 22.94
C LYS A 274 -11.71 -9.97 24.04
N ARG A 275 -12.99 -10.06 23.69
CA ARG A 275 -14.09 -9.83 24.63
C ARG A 275 -14.64 -11.15 25.16
N TRP A 276 -14.88 -11.20 26.47
CA TRP A 276 -15.42 -12.39 27.13
C TRP A 276 -16.28 -12.02 28.34
N GLY A 277 -16.99 -13.03 28.86
CA GLY A 277 -17.83 -12.91 30.05
C GLY A 277 -18.86 -11.77 29.96
N LYS A 278 -18.88 -10.90 30.98
CA LYS A 278 -19.85 -9.78 31.11
C LYS A 278 -19.26 -8.44 30.66
N GLY A 279 -18.53 -8.45 29.54
CA GLY A 279 -17.94 -7.25 28.96
C GLY A 279 -16.49 -7.00 29.37
N GLN A 280 -15.76 -8.04 29.79
CA GLN A 280 -14.31 -7.98 29.93
C GLN A 280 -13.66 -7.87 28.54
N GLU A 281 -12.60 -7.09 28.44
CA GLU A 281 -11.81 -6.91 27.22
C GLU A 281 -10.32 -7.07 27.57
N ASP A 282 -9.68 -8.07 27.00
CA ASP A 282 -8.24 -8.30 27.09
C ASP A 282 -7.56 -7.96 25.76
N ILE A 283 -6.28 -7.60 25.82
CA ILE A 283 -5.45 -7.32 24.66
C ILE A 283 -4.46 -8.46 24.47
N PHE A 284 -4.46 -9.05 23.27
CA PHE A 284 -3.55 -10.13 22.91
C PHE A 284 -2.66 -9.69 21.73
N PRO A 285 -1.35 -9.97 21.78
CA PRO A 285 -0.49 -9.77 20.63
C PRO A 285 -0.76 -10.88 19.60
N VAL A 286 -0.76 -10.49 18.33
CA VAL A 286 -0.90 -11.39 17.18
C VAL A 286 0.16 -11.05 16.15
N ALA A 287 0.62 -12.07 15.43
CA ALA A 287 1.46 -11.89 14.26
C ALA A 287 0.59 -11.71 13.02
N GLN A 288 0.99 -10.76 12.18
CA GLN A 288 0.45 -10.51 10.85
C GLN A 288 1.59 -10.51 9.85
N PHE A 289 1.28 -10.84 8.60
CA PHE A 289 2.25 -10.77 7.52
C PHE A 289 1.80 -9.83 6.40
N GLU A 290 2.75 -9.17 5.77
CA GLU A 290 2.52 -8.22 4.68
C GLU A 290 3.53 -8.41 3.55
N LYS A 291 3.07 -8.13 2.32
CA LYS A 291 3.91 -7.97 1.13
C LYS A 291 3.76 -6.55 0.61
N LEU A 292 4.88 -5.91 0.27
CA LEU A 292 4.92 -4.50 -0.07
C LEU A 292 5.19 -4.30 -1.57
N TRP A 293 4.48 -3.35 -2.18
CA TRP A 293 4.53 -3.08 -3.62
C TRP A 293 5.91 -2.66 -4.10
N GLY A 294 6.69 -1.94 -3.28
CA GLY A 294 8.04 -1.50 -3.62
C GLY A 294 9.01 -2.66 -3.87
N ASP A 295 8.78 -3.82 -3.27
CA ASP A 295 9.62 -5.01 -3.43
C ASP A 295 9.60 -5.58 -4.86
N MET A 296 8.62 -5.20 -5.69
CA MET A 296 8.62 -5.53 -7.11
C MET A 296 9.90 -5.06 -7.81
N THR A 297 10.50 -3.98 -7.33
CA THR A 297 11.75 -3.42 -7.86
C THR A 297 12.99 -4.28 -7.58
N ALA A 298 12.86 -5.31 -6.74
CA ALA A 298 13.91 -6.28 -6.49
C ALA A 298 13.88 -7.48 -7.46
N LEU A 299 12.83 -7.64 -8.28
CA LEU A 299 12.74 -8.73 -9.25
C LEU A 299 13.71 -8.51 -10.42
N PRO A 300 14.55 -9.50 -10.78
CA PRO A 300 15.51 -9.38 -11.88
C PRO A 300 14.88 -9.03 -13.25
N GLU A 301 13.69 -9.57 -13.54
CA GLU A 301 12.95 -9.31 -14.77
C GLU A 301 12.18 -7.97 -14.75
N MET A 302 12.05 -7.33 -13.59
CA MET A 302 11.37 -6.04 -13.46
C MET A 302 12.36 -4.91 -13.72
N ARG A 303 12.50 -4.52 -14.99
CA ARG A 303 13.31 -3.34 -15.33
C ARG A 303 12.62 -2.07 -14.84
N CYS A 304 13.07 -1.56 -13.69
CA CYS A 304 12.54 -0.32 -13.12
C CYS A 304 13.27 0.93 -13.61
N GLN A 305 12.55 2.04 -13.64
CA GLN A 305 13.10 3.40 -13.72
C GLN A 305 12.68 4.19 -12.49
N PHE A 306 13.43 5.24 -12.18
CA PHE A 306 13.18 6.10 -11.04
C PHE A 306 13.27 7.55 -11.47
N VAL A 307 12.33 8.38 -11.01
CA VAL A 307 12.30 9.80 -11.32
C VAL A 307 12.07 10.60 -10.05
N ALA A 308 12.94 11.58 -9.80
CA ALA A 308 12.78 12.51 -8.71
C ALA A 308 11.71 13.56 -9.07
N VAL A 309 10.73 13.75 -8.19
CA VAL A 309 9.64 14.71 -8.38
C VAL A 309 9.62 15.76 -7.26
N PRO A 310 8.95 16.91 -7.46
CA PRO A 310 8.77 17.89 -6.40
C PRO A 310 8.02 17.31 -5.20
N ARG A 311 8.39 17.71 -3.98
CA ARG A 311 7.78 17.20 -2.73
C ARG A 311 6.25 17.31 -2.74
N ARG A 312 5.69 18.43 -3.18
CA ARG A 312 4.24 18.65 -3.22
C ARG A 312 3.48 17.61 -4.07
N ARG A 313 4.14 16.98 -5.05
CA ARG A 313 3.57 15.88 -5.85
C ARG A 313 3.56 14.56 -5.08
N GLY A 314 4.67 14.24 -4.42
CA GLY A 314 4.94 12.91 -3.86
C GLY A 314 4.75 12.75 -2.36
N GLN A 315 4.50 13.82 -1.61
CA GLN A 315 4.29 13.75 -0.16
C GLN A 315 2.96 13.07 0.19
N GLN A 316 2.96 12.35 1.31
CA GLN A 316 1.82 11.60 1.83
C GLN A 316 1.30 12.28 3.11
N LEU A 317 -0.02 12.21 3.34
CA LEU A 317 -0.68 12.65 4.57
C LEU A 317 -1.06 11.43 5.41
N LYS A 318 -0.11 10.97 6.23
CA LYS A 318 -0.25 9.77 7.07
C LYS A 318 -0.91 10.06 8.42
N GLU A 319 -0.62 11.22 9.00
CA GLU A 319 -1.05 11.59 10.35
C GLU A 319 -1.84 12.90 10.35
N VAL A 320 -2.76 13.03 11.31
CA VAL A 320 -3.65 14.20 11.41
C VAL A 320 -2.89 15.50 11.69
N ASP A 321 -1.78 15.42 12.44
CA ASP A 321 -0.93 16.56 12.79
C ASP A 321 -0.22 17.18 11.58
N GLN A 322 -0.13 16.45 10.46
CA GLN A 322 0.46 16.94 9.21
C GLN A 322 -0.46 17.93 8.47
N LEU A 323 -1.76 17.96 8.78
CA LEU A 323 -2.74 18.77 8.06
C LEU A 323 -2.49 20.27 8.19
N ASP A 324 -2.10 20.75 9.38
CA ASP A 324 -1.85 22.19 9.60
C ASP A 324 -0.63 22.66 8.79
N GLY A 325 0.46 21.89 8.82
CA GLY A 325 1.64 22.16 8.01
C GLY A 325 1.35 22.15 6.51
N TRP A 326 0.62 21.12 6.04
CA TRP A 326 0.21 20.96 4.64
C TRP A 326 -0.68 22.09 4.13
N LEU A 327 -1.55 22.64 4.99
CA LEU A 327 -2.38 23.80 4.66
C LEU A 327 -1.53 25.07 4.53
N ARG A 328 -0.59 25.29 5.45
CA ARG A 328 0.20 26.53 5.56
C ARG A 328 1.38 26.61 4.59
N ASP A 329 1.96 25.47 4.20
CA ASP A 329 3.16 25.43 3.34
C ASP A 329 2.85 25.56 1.83
N GLY A 330 1.57 25.78 1.48
CA GLY A 330 1.08 25.93 0.11
C GLY A 330 0.84 24.61 -0.62
N SER A 331 0.96 23.46 0.04
CA SER A 331 0.65 22.17 -0.56
C SER A 331 -0.85 21.99 -0.82
N ALA A 332 -1.71 22.47 0.08
CA ALA A 332 -3.16 22.47 -0.13
C ALA A 332 -3.55 23.24 -1.40
N GLY A 333 -3.09 24.49 -1.53
CA GLY A 333 -3.36 25.31 -2.72
C GLY A 333 -2.74 24.73 -4.00
N PHE A 334 -1.60 24.05 -3.91
CA PHE A 334 -1.05 23.31 -5.05
C PHE A 334 -2.00 22.19 -5.49
N VAL A 335 -2.50 21.36 -4.57
CA VAL A 335 -3.42 20.27 -4.87
C VAL A 335 -4.75 20.81 -5.41
N GLU A 336 -5.26 21.89 -4.85
CA GLU A 336 -6.47 22.57 -5.34
C GLU A 336 -6.31 23.00 -6.80
N GLY A 337 -5.14 23.53 -7.19
CA GLY A 337 -4.81 23.88 -8.57
C GLY A 337 -4.77 22.69 -9.55
N LEU A 338 -4.68 21.45 -9.05
CA LEU A 338 -4.76 20.23 -9.86
C LEU A 338 -6.19 19.73 -10.05
N CYS A 339 -7.15 20.24 -9.29
CA CYS A 339 -8.53 19.78 -9.31
C CYS A 339 -9.40 20.54 -10.32
N ASP A 340 -10.49 19.88 -10.70
CA ASP A 340 -11.68 20.47 -11.30
C ASP A 340 -12.88 19.89 -10.55
N TRP A 341 -13.62 20.74 -9.82
CA TRP A 341 -14.63 20.30 -8.86
C TRP A 341 -16.03 20.11 -9.47
N GLY A 342 -16.23 20.49 -10.73
CA GLY A 342 -17.54 20.42 -11.41
C GLY A 342 -17.95 21.73 -12.03
#